data_AF-A0A6N2DXF2-F1
#
_entry.id   AF-A0A6N2DXF2-F1
#
_cell.length_a   1.000
_cell.length_b   1.000
_cell.length_c   1.000
_cell.angle_alpha   90.00
_cell.angle_beta   90.00
_cell.angle_gamma   90.00
#
_symmetry.space_group_name_H-M   'P 1'
#
loop_
_entity.id
_entity.type
_entity.pdbx_description
1 polymer ?
#
loop_
_entity_poly.entity_id
_entity_poly.type
_entity_poly.pdbx_seq_one_letter_code
_entity_poly.pdbx_strand_id
1 'polypeptide(L)'
;MTLKTRFFDAFASRPRPSGDEILRPSVRHDGDRLRELLATRTSTQLSPYELRSEVEGNLWMLSPKAFRYFLPAFLSAALECYDTISVFASELVTALTKPDRADVEAALDRLSGASPRLRLPEETTRQLREQQLDWFDSGTPSAIFHERVEDLSQDEGRAILAFFDAFRERHGADFPFGELDAAIDRYWNEYGPF
;
A
#
# COMPACT_ATOMS: atom_id res chain seq x y z
N MET A 1 -18.87 15.43 7.98
CA MET A 1 -18.39 14.05 8.19
C MET A 1 -16.87 14.06 8.20
N THR A 2 -16.21 13.37 9.12
CA THR A 2 -14.72 13.31 9.12
C THR A 2 -14.22 12.34 8.05
N LEU A 3 -12.97 12.48 7.59
CA LEU A 3 -12.36 11.51 6.66
C LEU A 3 -12.32 10.11 7.25
N LYS A 4 -12.00 9.98 8.53
CA LYS A 4 -12.04 8.71 9.26
C LYS A 4 -13.41 8.05 9.16
N THR A 5 -14.48 8.78 9.50
CA THR A 5 -15.86 8.26 9.37
C THR A 5 -16.15 7.82 7.93
N ARG A 6 -15.75 8.62 6.93
CA ARG A 6 -15.90 8.28 5.51
C ARG A 6 -15.24 6.95 5.17
N PHE A 7 -14.01 6.71 5.63
CA PHE A 7 -13.29 5.46 5.36
C PHE A 7 -14.01 4.27 5.97
N PHE A 8 -14.35 4.33 7.26
CA PHE A 8 -14.99 3.19 7.92
C PHE A 8 -16.40 2.92 7.37
N ASP A 9 -17.17 3.95 7.04
CA ASP A 9 -18.51 3.79 6.46
C ASP A 9 -18.44 3.16 5.06
N ALA A 10 -17.50 3.59 4.21
CA ALA A 10 -17.36 3.06 2.85
C ALA A 10 -17.03 1.56 2.82
N PHE A 11 -16.26 1.08 3.81
CA PHE A 11 -15.84 -0.33 3.90
C PHE A 11 -16.66 -1.14 4.92
N ALA A 12 -17.71 -0.57 5.53
CA ALA A 12 -18.47 -1.21 6.62
C ALA A 12 -19.14 -2.53 6.22
N SER A 13 -19.44 -2.72 4.93
CA SER A 13 -20.06 -3.92 4.39
C SER A 13 -19.07 -5.07 4.13
N ARG A 14 -17.75 -4.81 4.22
CA ARG A 14 -16.74 -5.84 3.93
C ARG A 14 -16.76 -6.93 5.00
N PRO A 15 -16.89 -8.21 4.60
CA PRO A 15 -16.88 -9.31 5.56
C PRO A 15 -15.50 -9.45 6.20
N ARG A 16 -15.48 -9.70 7.50
CA ARG A 16 -14.24 -10.05 8.21
C ARG A 16 -13.67 -11.35 7.61
N PRO A 17 -12.37 -11.41 7.27
CA PRO A 17 -11.74 -12.65 6.84
C PRO A 17 -11.67 -13.65 8.01
N SER A 18 -11.83 -14.95 7.72
CA SER A 18 -11.42 -16.00 8.65
C SER A 18 -9.90 -16.08 8.74
N GLY A 19 -9.36 -16.78 9.75
CA GLY A 19 -7.91 -16.82 10.00
C GLY A 19 -7.08 -17.35 8.82
N ASP A 20 -7.61 -18.32 8.08
CA ASP A 20 -7.04 -18.88 6.86
C ASP A 20 -7.16 -17.97 5.64
N GLU A 21 -8.05 -16.97 5.68
CA GLU A 21 -8.23 -15.97 4.63
C GLU A 21 -7.42 -14.69 4.87
N ILE A 22 -6.64 -14.58 5.96
CA ILE A 22 -5.88 -13.34 6.25
C ILE A 22 -4.71 -13.15 5.29
N LEU A 23 -3.98 -14.23 5.02
CA LEU A 23 -2.75 -14.20 4.24
C LEU A 23 -2.94 -14.90 2.90
N ARG A 24 -2.12 -14.53 1.92
CA ARG A 24 -2.07 -15.22 0.63
C ARG A 24 -1.63 -16.68 0.82
N PRO A 25 -2.12 -17.63 0.00
CA PRO A 25 -1.75 -19.04 0.12
C PRO A 25 -0.25 -19.33 -0.04
N SER A 26 0.49 -18.45 -0.74
CA SER A 26 1.94 -18.57 -0.91
C SER A 26 2.73 -18.21 0.35
N VAL A 27 2.11 -17.51 1.30
CA VAL A 27 2.75 -17.10 2.55
C VAL A 27 2.72 -18.25 3.54
N ARG A 28 3.90 -18.77 3.86
CA ARG A 28 4.09 -19.88 4.80
C ARG A 28 4.19 -19.36 6.24
N HIS A 29 5.20 -19.82 6.99
CA HIS A 29 5.41 -19.50 8.41
C HIS A 29 5.83 -18.06 8.66
N ASP A 30 6.38 -17.37 7.66
CA ASP A 30 6.87 -15.99 7.79
C ASP A 30 5.78 -15.00 8.20
N GLY A 31 4.51 -15.34 7.93
CA GLY A 31 3.35 -14.51 8.27
C GLY A 31 2.62 -14.89 9.56
N ASP A 32 3.11 -15.85 10.36
CA ASP A 32 2.34 -16.40 11.48
C ASP A 32 1.95 -15.33 12.52
N ARG A 33 2.87 -14.41 12.85
CA ARG A 33 2.60 -13.29 13.78
C ARG A 33 1.56 -12.32 13.23
N LEU A 34 1.68 -11.95 11.94
CA LEU A 34 0.72 -11.08 11.27
C LEU A 34 -0.67 -11.73 11.24
N ARG A 35 -0.74 -13.04 10.95
CA ARG A 35 -1.98 -13.81 10.95
C ARG A 35 -2.62 -13.82 12.34
N GLU A 36 -1.85 -14.09 13.39
CA GLU A 36 -2.34 -14.13 14.77
C GLU A 36 -2.89 -12.76 15.22
N LEU A 37 -2.15 -11.69 14.93
CA LEU A 37 -2.59 -10.32 15.20
C LEU A 37 -3.91 -10.03 14.49
N LEU A 38 -3.97 -10.18 13.17
CA LEU A 38 -5.15 -9.79 12.39
C LEU A 38 -6.34 -10.74 12.61
N ALA A 39 -6.12 -11.97 13.04
CA ALA A 39 -7.20 -12.89 13.41
C ALA A 39 -7.92 -12.42 14.67
N THR A 40 -7.23 -11.74 15.58
CA THR A 40 -7.77 -11.32 16.88
C THR A 40 -8.24 -9.86 16.90
N ARG A 41 -7.85 -9.05 15.90
CA ARG A 41 -8.22 -7.63 15.78
C ARG A 41 -9.30 -7.38 14.75
N THR A 42 -10.17 -6.40 15.01
CA THR A 42 -10.99 -5.76 13.98
C THR A 42 -10.24 -4.57 13.37
N SER A 43 -10.71 -4.07 12.22
CA SER A 43 -10.12 -2.87 11.60
C SER A 43 -10.12 -1.65 12.52
N THR A 44 -11.15 -1.50 13.36
CA THR A 44 -11.25 -0.41 14.34
C THR A 44 -10.34 -0.57 15.58
N GLN A 45 -9.70 -1.72 15.75
CA GLN A 45 -8.89 -2.03 16.94
C GLN A 45 -7.38 -1.97 16.69
N LEU A 46 -6.93 -1.81 15.44
CA LEU A 46 -5.50 -1.75 15.12
C LEU A 46 -4.89 -0.44 15.62
N SER A 47 -3.80 -0.57 16.37
CA SER A 47 -3.00 0.56 16.84
C SER A 47 -1.89 0.92 15.85
N PRO A 48 -1.39 2.17 15.86
CA PRO A 48 -0.23 2.56 15.07
C PRO A 48 1.03 1.72 15.37
N TYR A 49 1.17 1.26 16.62
CA TYR A 49 2.28 0.38 17.00
C TYR A 49 2.19 -0.98 16.30
N GLU A 50 1.02 -1.62 16.31
CA GLU A 50 0.81 -2.91 15.62
C GLU A 50 1.00 -2.78 14.10
N LEU A 51 0.54 -1.66 13.50
CA LEU A 51 0.80 -1.37 12.09
C LEU A 51 2.30 -1.31 11.81
N ARG A 52 3.05 -0.57 12.61
CA ARG A 52 4.51 -0.45 12.48
C ARG A 52 5.24 -1.76 12.73
N SER A 53 4.85 -2.53 13.73
CA SER A 53 5.65 -3.66 14.20
C SER A 53 5.34 -4.96 13.46
N GLU A 54 4.11 -5.16 12.99
CA GLU A 54 3.69 -6.41 12.36
C GLU A 54 3.23 -6.25 10.91
N VAL A 55 2.62 -5.12 10.54
CA VAL A 55 2.03 -4.94 9.19
C VAL A 55 3.03 -4.32 8.20
N GLU A 56 3.83 -3.35 8.66
CA GLU A 56 4.90 -2.72 7.87
C GLU A 56 5.87 -3.76 7.32
N GLY A 57 6.13 -3.69 6.01
CA GLY A 57 6.96 -4.64 5.27
C GLY A 57 6.27 -5.97 4.95
N ASN A 58 5.06 -6.21 5.49
CA ASN A 58 4.29 -7.43 5.31
C ASN A 58 2.93 -7.18 4.62
N LEU A 59 2.65 -5.97 4.13
CA LEU A 59 1.36 -5.65 3.49
C LEU A 59 1.12 -6.49 2.23
N TRP A 60 2.20 -6.89 1.54
CA TRP A 60 2.19 -7.81 0.40
C TRP A 60 1.68 -9.21 0.75
N MET A 61 1.81 -9.63 2.02
CA MET A 61 1.38 -10.96 2.48
C MET A 61 -0.14 -11.07 2.61
N LEU A 62 -0.85 -9.95 2.78
CA LEU A 62 -2.30 -9.96 2.98
C LEU A 62 -3.02 -10.50 1.75
N SER A 63 -4.03 -11.33 2.00
CA SER A 63 -5.00 -11.68 0.97
C SER A 63 -5.77 -10.42 0.52
N PRO A 64 -6.37 -10.41 -0.67
CA PRO A 64 -7.21 -9.31 -1.10
C PRO A 64 -8.37 -9.02 -0.15
N LYS A 65 -9.00 -10.06 0.39
CA LYS A 65 -10.11 -9.95 1.34
C LYS A 65 -9.68 -9.25 2.63
N ALA A 66 -8.53 -9.66 3.19
CA ALA A 66 -8.00 -9.07 4.40
C ALA A 66 -7.52 -7.63 4.18
N PHE A 67 -6.83 -7.38 3.06
CA PHE A 67 -6.40 -6.03 2.68
C PHE A 67 -7.58 -5.06 2.67
N ARG A 68 -8.67 -5.39 1.96
CA ARG A 68 -9.87 -4.53 1.87
C ARG A 68 -10.59 -4.36 3.23
N TYR A 69 -10.66 -5.41 4.04
CA TYR A 69 -11.28 -5.32 5.37
C TYR A 69 -10.53 -4.37 6.32
N PHE A 70 -9.19 -4.41 6.30
CA PHE A 70 -8.35 -3.57 7.16
C PHE A 70 -8.00 -2.21 6.56
N LEU A 71 -8.20 -2.00 5.25
CA LEU A 71 -7.91 -0.77 4.54
C LEU A 71 -8.42 0.52 5.22
N PRO A 72 -9.65 0.63 5.74
CA PRO A 72 -10.08 1.87 6.40
C PRO A 72 -9.21 2.24 7.62
N ALA A 73 -8.68 1.24 8.34
CA ALA A 73 -7.75 1.45 9.44
C ALA A 73 -6.39 1.96 8.93
N PHE A 74 -5.91 1.37 7.84
CA PHE A 74 -4.65 1.76 7.20
C PHE A 74 -4.71 3.22 6.69
N LEU A 75 -5.77 3.59 5.97
CA LEU A 75 -5.99 4.95 5.48
C LEU A 75 -6.09 5.97 6.62
N SER A 76 -6.86 5.64 7.66
CA SER A 76 -7.02 6.51 8.84
C SER A 76 -5.70 6.69 9.57
N ALA A 77 -4.96 5.61 9.83
CA ALA A 77 -3.71 5.67 10.57
C ALA A 77 -2.63 6.43 9.78
N ALA A 78 -2.50 6.18 8.47
CA ALA A 78 -1.53 6.89 7.64
C ALA A 78 -1.73 8.41 7.67
N LEU A 79 -2.99 8.89 7.73
CA LEU A 79 -3.31 10.32 7.85
C LEU A 79 -3.19 10.90 9.26
N GLU A 80 -3.50 10.11 10.30
CA GLU A 80 -3.57 10.59 11.69
C GLU A 80 -2.26 10.38 12.46
N CYS A 81 -1.42 9.45 12.02
CA CYS A 81 -0.23 9.00 12.74
C CYS A 81 1.02 8.92 11.85
N TYR A 82 1.05 9.68 10.74
CA TYR A 82 2.11 9.64 9.73
C TYR A 82 3.52 9.60 10.32
N ASP A 83 3.85 10.51 11.24
CA ASP A 83 5.19 10.60 11.86
C ASP A 83 5.64 9.30 12.56
N THR A 84 4.69 8.48 13.02
CA THR A 84 4.97 7.22 13.72
C THR A 84 5.11 6.04 12.76
N ILE A 85 4.44 6.08 11.61
CA ILE A 85 4.25 4.98 10.66
C ILE A 85 4.56 5.40 9.20
N SER A 86 5.50 6.32 9.00
CA SER A 86 5.77 6.92 7.68
C SER A 86 6.22 5.88 6.65
N VAL A 87 7.01 4.89 7.06
CA VAL A 87 7.43 3.77 6.18
C VAL A 87 6.22 2.93 5.76
N PHE A 88 5.37 2.51 6.69
CA PHE A 88 4.09 1.87 6.37
C PHE A 88 3.20 2.75 5.47
N ALA A 89 3.14 4.06 5.70
CA ALA A 89 2.34 4.96 4.88
C ALA A 89 2.85 5.01 3.43
N SER A 90 4.18 5.05 3.22
CA SER A 90 4.78 4.91 1.89
C SER A 90 4.48 3.55 1.26
N GLU A 91 4.57 2.45 2.02
CA GLU A 91 4.19 1.11 1.55
C GLU A 91 2.71 1.06 1.12
N LEU A 92 1.82 1.69 1.89
CA LEU A 92 0.39 1.77 1.57
C LEU A 92 0.13 2.57 0.29
N VAL A 93 0.81 3.70 0.10
CA VAL A 93 0.77 4.46 -1.15
C VAL A 93 1.18 3.56 -2.32
N THR A 94 2.33 2.88 -2.23
CA THR A 94 2.77 1.94 -3.27
C THR A 94 1.76 0.82 -3.52
N ALA A 95 1.15 0.26 -2.46
CA ALA A 95 0.15 -0.80 -2.57
C ALA A 95 -1.15 -0.37 -3.25
N LEU A 96 -1.45 0.94 -3.26
CA LEU A 96 -2.62 1.56 -3.86
C LEU A 96 -2.29 2.30 -5.16
N THR A 97 -1.04 2.33 -5.60
CA THR A 97 -0.64 2.93 -6.89
C THR A 97 -0.59 1.86 -7.96
N LYS A 98 -1.26 2.10 -9.09
CA LYS A 98 -1.15 1.22 -10.26
C LYS A 98 0.32 1.16 -10.71
N PRO A 99 0.95 -0.04 -10.72
CA PRO A 99 2.35 -0.17 -11.07
C PRO A 99 2.64 0.31 -12.50
N ASP A 100 3.76 1.00 -12.67
CA ASP A 100 4.28 1.41 -13.97
C ASP A 100 5.77 1.09 -14.06
N ARG A 101 6.19 0.58 -15.23
CA ARG A 101 7.56 0.13 -15.44
C ARG A 101 8.55 1.30 -15.37
N ALA A 102 8.14 2.47 -15.86
CA ALA A 102 8.98 3.67 -15.87
C ALA A 102 9.30 4.14 -14.45
N ASP A 103 8.40 3.92 -13.48
CA ASP A 103 8.67 4.26 -12.08
C ASP A 103 9.76 3.37 -11.49
N VAL A 104 9.76 2.08 -11.84
CA VAL A 104 10.79 1.12 -11.41
C VAL A 104 12.14 1.52 -11.99
N GLU A 105 12.18 1.84 -13.28
CA GLU A 105 13.40 2.32 -13.95
C GLU A 105 13.92 3.61 -13.31
N ALA A 106 13.04 4.60 -13.11
CA ALA A 106 13.39 5.87 -12.48
C ALA A 106 13.88 5.68 -11.03
N ALA A 107 13.27 4.77 -10.26
CA ALA A 107 13.73 4.44 -8.91
C ALA A 107 15.14 3.83 -8.92
N LEU A 108 15.41 2.90 -9.84
CA LEU A 108 16.73 2.29 -10.01
C LEU A 108 17.80 3.28 -10.49
N ASP A 109 17.43 4.21 -11.39
CA ASP A 109 18.31 5.29 -11.83
C ASP A 109 18.70 6.21 -10.66
N ARG A 110 17.73 6.56 -9.80
CA ARG A 110 18.00 7.35 -8.59
C ARG A 110 18.95 6.64 -7.63
N LEU A 111 18.77 5.34 -7.42
CA LEU A 111 19.69 4.52 -6.60
C LEU A 111 21.11 4.51 -7.19
N SER A 112 21.22 4.46 -8.52
CA SER A 112 22.49 4.45 -9.25
C SER A 112 23.20 5.81 -9.19
N GLY A 113 22.43 6.91 -9.14
CA GLY A 113 22.90 8.29 -9.01
C GLY A 113 23.15 8.75 -7.57
N ALA A 114 22.89 7.91 -6.57
CA ALA A 114 23.06 8.26 -5.15
C ALA A 114 24.53 8.58 -4.80
N SER A 115 24.72 9.33 -3.71
CA SER A 115 26.03 9.72 -3.18
C SER A 115 26.98 8.52 -3.10
N PRO A 116 28.30 8.68 -3.39
CA PRO A 116 29.27 7.58 -3.42
C PRO A 116 29.29 6.70 -2.16
N ARG A 117 28.88 7.22 -1.00
CA ARG A 117 28.81 6.48 0.28
C ARG A 117 27.61 5.51 0.38
N LEU A 118 26.58 5.74 -0.42
CA LEU A 118 25.35 4.94 -0.48
C LEU A 118 25.27 4.11 -1.77
N ARG A 119 26.28 4.25 -2.64
CA ARG A 119 26.30 3.56 -3.93
C ARG A 119 26.61 2.09 -3.69
N LEU A 120 25.71 1.24 -4.18
CA LEU A 120 25.96 -0.19 -4.26
C LEU A 120 27.08 -0.47 -5.29
N PRO A 121 27.80 -1.60 -5.17
CA PRO A 121 28.70 -2.04 -6.23
C PRO A 121 27.95 -2.13 -7.56
N GLU A 122 28.60 -1.77 -8.68
CA GLU A 122 27.97 -1.73 -10.01
C GLU A 122 27.30 -3.05 -10.38
N GLU A 123 27.96 -4.17 -10.08
CA GLU A 123 27.41 -5.51 -10.29
C GLU A 123 26.15 -5.75 -9.46
N THR A 124 26.13 -5.31 -8.20
CA THR A 124 24.94 -5.39 -7.34
C THR A 124 23.81 -4.52 -7.85
N THR A 125 24.11 -3.29 -8.31
CA THR A 125 23.12 -2.41 -8.93
C THR A 125 22.51 -3.03 -10.19
N ARG A 126 23.34 -3.65 -11.03
CA ARG A 126 22.91 -4.35 -12.24
C ARG A 126 22.01 -5.54 -11.92
N GLN A 127 22.42 -6.39 -10.99
CA GLN A 127 21.62 -7.55 -10.55
C GLN A 127 20.28 -7.11 -9.94
N LEU A 128 20.28 -6.07 -9.10
CA LEU A 128 19.06 -5.52 -8.53
C LEU A 128 18.12 -5.00 -9.62
N ARG A 129 18.65 -4.27 -10.61
CA ARG A 129 17.88 -3.80 -11.76
C ARG A 129 17.25 -4.94 -12.54
N GLU A 130 18.04 -5.96 -12.90
CA GLU A 130 17.56 -7.16 -13.61
C GLU A 130 16.43 -7.83 -12.81
N GLN A 131 16.62 -8.07 -11.51
CA GLN A 131 15.62 -8.69 -10.65
C GLN A 131 14.31 -7.88 -10.54
N GLN A 132 14.40 -6.56 -10.38
CA GLN A 132 13.22 -5.70 -10.24
C GLN A 132 12.43 -5.59 -11.55
N LEU A 133 13.13 -5.50 -12.68
CA LEU A 133 12.49 -5.46 -14.00
C LEU A 133 11.90 -6.82 -14.37
N ASP A 134 12.60 -7.93 -14.12
CA ASP A 134 12.06 -9.28 -14.34
C ASP A 134 10.81 -9.53 -13.49
N TRP A 135 10.84 -9.10 -12.22
CA TRP A 135 9.66 -9.18 -11.35
C TRP A 135 8.50 -8.33 -11.89
N PHE A 136 8.76 -7.12 -12.38
CA PHE A 136 7.74 -6.29 -13.02
C PHE A 136 7.17 -6.95 -14.28
N ASP A 137 8.05 -7.38 -15.17
CA ASP A 137 7.73 -7.94 -16.48
C ASP A 137 7.04 -9.32 -16.36
N SER A 138 7.14 -10.00 -15.21
CA SER A 138 6.32 -11.18 -14.88
C SER A 138 4.81 -10.92 -14.83
N GLY A 139 4.39 -9.65 -14.74
CA GLY A 139 3.00 -9.23 -14.53
C GLY A 139 2.51 -9.37 -13.09
N THR A 140 3.32 -9.92 -12.18
CA THR A 140 2.97 -10.10 -10.76
C THR A 140 2.52 -8.81 -10.07
N PRO A 141 3.19 -7.65 -10.22
CA PRO A 141 2.76 -6.43 -9.53
C PRO A 141 1.38 -5.96 -9.97
N SER A 142 1.12 -6.00 -11.28
CA SER A 142 -0.18 -5.62 -11.86
C SER A 142 -1.29 -6.55 -11.38
N ALA A 143 -1.03 -7.87 -11.33
CA ALA A 143 -1.99 -8.84 -10.80
C ALA A 143 -2.31 -8.57 -9.31
N ILE A 144 -1.29 -8.34 -8.48
CA ILE A 144 -1.47 -8.00 -7.05
C ILE A 144 -2.28 -6.72 -6.88
N PHE A 145 -2.01 -5.69 -7.69
CA PHE A 145 -2.77 -4.45 -7.67
C PHE A 145 -4.24 -4.71 -8.01
N HIS A 146 -4.53 -5.35 -9.14
CA HIS A 146 -5.89 -5.63 -9.59
C HIS A 146 -6.67 -6.47 -8.58
N GLU A 147 -6.07 -7.54 -8.04
CA GLU A 147 -6.71 -8.35 -7.00
C GLU A 147 -7.16 -7.52 -5.79
N ARG A 148 -6.40 -6.48 -5.40
CA ARG A 148 -6.77 -5.62 -4.26
C ARG A 148 -7.92 -4.68 -4.60
N VAL A 149 -7.98 -4.15 -5.82
CA VAL A 149 -8.84 -2.99 -6.15
C VAL A 149 -10.03 -3.30 -7.07
N GLU A 150 -10.02 -4.42 -7.80
CA GLU A 150 -11.02 -4.71 -8.86
C GLU A 150 -12.47 -4.83 -8.33
N ASP A 151 -12.65 -5.35 -7.11
CA ASP A 151 -13.98 -5.52 -6.51
C ASP A 151 -14.43 -4.30 -5.67
N LEU A 152 -13.75 -3.15 -5.76
CA LEU A 152 -14.12 -1.96 -4.99
C LEU A 152 -15.41 -1.34 -5.53
N SER A 153 -16.31 -1.01 -4.62
CA SER A 153 -17.50 -0.20 -4.92
C SER A 153 -17.12 1.25 -5.20
N GLN A 154 -18.05 2.01 -5.78
CA GLN A 154 -17.85 3.45 -6.02
C GLN A 154 -17.53 4.21 -4.72
N ASP A 155 -18.17 3.84 -3.60
CA ASP A 155 -17.94 4.50 -2.32
C ASP A 155 -16.54 4.25 -1.76
N GLU A 156 -16.04 3.03 -1.93
CA GLU A 156 -14.70 2.64 -1.48
C GLU A 156 -13.61 3.30 -2.32
N GLY A 157 -13.75 3.32 -3.65
CA GLY A 157 -12.83 4.05 -4.52
C GLY A 157 -12.84 5.55 -4.23
N ARG A 158 -14.03 6.14 -3.97
CA ARG A 158 -14.16 7.53 -3.51
C ARG A 158 -13.49 7.78 -2.17
N ALA A 159 -13.49 6.80 -1.27
CA ALA A 159 -12.82 6.92 0.02
C ALA A 159 -11.30 6.91 -0.14
N ILE A 160 -10.77 6.06 -1.03
CA ILE A 160 -9.34 6.01 -1.34
C ILE A 160 -8.87 7.29 -2.07
N LEU A 161 -9.64 7.79 -3.03
CA LEU A 161 -9.35 9.08 -3.69
C LEU A 161 -9.28 10.22 -2.66
N ALA A 162 -10.25 10.30 -1.75
CA ALA A 162 -10.25 11.29 -0.68
C ALA A 162 -9.07 11.13 0.29
N PHE A 163 -8.58 9.91 0.49
CA PHE A 163 -7.32 9.68 1.20
C PHE A 163 -6.16 10.32 0.42
N PHE A 164 -5.99 10.02 -0.86
CA PHE A 164 -4.87 10.56 -1.65
C PHE A 164 -4.89 12.09 -1.71
N ASP A 165 -6.06 12.71 -1.90
CA ASP A 165 -6.17 14.18 -1.87
C ASP A 165 -5.73 14.77 -0.53
N ALA A 166 -6.23 14.23 0.58
CA ALA A 166 -5.89 14.71 1.91
C ALA A 166 -4.42 14.41 2.28
N PHE A 167 -3.91 13.26 1.84
CA PHE A 167 -2.55 12.81 2.12
C PHE A 167 -1.54 13.65 1.33
N ARG A 168 -1.86 13.99 0.08
CA ARG A 168 -1.09 14.95 -0.74
C ARG A 168 -1.06 16.34 -0.12
N GLU A 169 -2.19 16.85 0.37
CA GLU A 169 -2.25 18.16 1.03
C GLU A 169 -1.37 18.22 2.29
N ARG A 170 -1.35 17.14 3.09
CA ARG A 170 -0.66 17.13 4.39
C ARG A 170 0.79 16.67 4.35
N HIS A 171 1.09 15.68 3.52
CA HIS A 171 2.35 14.94 3.50
C HIS A 171 3.00 14.90 2.12
N GLY A 172 2.47 15.62 1.13
CA GLY A 172 3.00 15.59 -0.25
C GLY A 172 4.46 16.01 -0.37
N ALA A 173 4.99 16.81 0.56
CA ALA A 173 6.40 17.17 0.59
C ALA A 173 7.35 15.96 0.77
N ASP A 174 6.87 14.88 1.39
CA ASP A 174 7.63 13.65 1.61
C ASP A 174 7.61 12.70 0.39
N PHE A 175 6.83 13.05 -0.64
CA PHE A 175 6.70 12.32 -1.91
C PHE A 175 7.08 13.24 -3.09
N PRO A 176 8.37 13.62 -3.20
CA PRO A 176 8.82 14.69 -4.08
C PRO A 176 8.87 14.29 -5.56
N PHE A 177 8.59 13.04 -5.90
CA PHE A 177 8.70 12.52 -7.25
C PHE A 177 7.35 12.33 -7.94
N GLY A 178 6.29 12.92 -7.38
CA GLY A 178 4.94 12.88 -7.95
C GLY A 178 4.24 11.54 -7.71
N GLU A 179 4.65 10.76 -6.72
CA GLU A 179 4.07 9.44 -6.43
C GLU A 179 2.57 9.53 -6.15
N LEU A 180 2.13 10.58 -5.44
CA LEU A 180 0.73 10.79 -5.09
C LEU A 180 -0.10 11.23 -6.29
N ASP A 181 0.43 12.10 -7.16
CA ASP A 181 -0.24 12.50 -8.39
C ASP A 181 -0.35 11.30 -9.35
N ALA A 182 0.72 10.50 -9.48
CA ALA A 182 0.70 9.28 -10.27
C ALA A 182 -0.32 8.25 -9.75
N ALA A 183 -0.46 8.10 -8.43
CA ALA A 183 -1.49 7.24 -7.84
C ALA A 183 -2.89 7.69 -8.26
N ILE A 184 -3.19 8.99 -8.10
CA ILE A 184 -4.48 9.59 -8.42
C ILE A 184 -4.79 9.44 -9.92
N ASP A 185 -3.87 9.87 -10.78
CA ASP A 185 -4.10 9.99 -12.22
C ASP A 185 -4.23 8.65 -12.94
N ARG A 186 -3.50 7.63 -12.49
CA ARG A 186 -3.48 6.32 -13.18
C ARG A 186 -4.70 5.45 -12.89
N TYR A 187 -5.40 5.69 -11.78
CA TYR A 187 -6.50 4.82 -11.36
C TYR A 187 -7.61 5.56 -10.61
N TRP A 188 -7.30 6.33 -9.56
CA TRP A 188 -8.33 6.78 -8.62
C TRP A 188 -9.23 7.90 -9.15
N ASN A 189 -8.80 8.67 -10.15
CA ASN A 189 -9.62 9.73 -10.76
C ASN A 189 -10.96 9.22 -11.34
N GLU A 190 -11.06 7.95 -11.73
CA GLU A 190 -12.31 7.37 -12.22
C GLU A 190 -13.44 7.34 -11.17
N TYR A 191 -13.07 7.46 -9.89
CA TYR A 191 -14.01 7.50 -8.78
C TYR A 191 -14.45 8.92 -8.38
N GLY A 192 -13.92 9.97 -9.05
CA GLY A 192 -14.27 11.36 -8.78
C GLY A 192 -15.76 11.68 -9.01
N PRO A 193 -16.25 12.83 -8.49
CA PRO A 193 -17.58 13.31 -8.86
C PRO A 193 -17.61 13.65 -10.36
N PHE A 194 -18.58 13.08 -11.08
CA PHE A 194 -18.94 13.51 -12.44
C PHE A 194 -19.44 14.96 -12.46
#